data_AF-A0A377R2L6-F1
#
_entry.id   AF-A0A377R2L6-F1
#
_cell.length_a   1.000
_cell.length_b   1.000
_cell.length_c   1.000
_cell.angle_alpha   90.00
_cell.angle_beta   90.00
_cell.angle_gamma   90.00
#
_symmetry.space_group_name_H-M   'P 1'
#
loop_
_entity.id
_entity.type
_entity.pdbx_description
1 polymer ?
#
loop_
_entity_poly.entity_id
_entity_poly.type
_entity_poly.pdbx_seq_one_letter_code
_entity_poly.pdbx_strand_id
1 'polypeptide(L)'
;MSDNTTTSSSNLAKYYNPNRHKSFISPKTAMNHYLWDSDVPPQNRYYAEKFECKPDVSGRKAIEINAAEYMEYGGGRFVSAADFRMFEKFFAKDKGAIKPGEYDFKQMWGLLYGNTKTLPKTSDDFYTSVYQYNLAPESADFVERAFVFGSGNYTANIDSLKFVVDEQGGKSIRNLKITPVNDNFDFRGGGDKFSWQRMTVTAGNQFFTELLDSGRIGKTVPIRFTGEVPPVDVSEKDFNILKQKKQDIHGKDNNNLDYLRAAAKLLARDLDGVKKCSFLSSADQPATPSLLDRLTRMNQDYTAGNMNAFNAEVAELANSPRAQQFQSQIALKFEELQEQQRQQELLSQNQSRGFSRS
;
A
#
# COMPACT_ATOMS: atom_id res chain seq x y z
N MET A 1 26.84 31.58 15.34
CA MET A 1 26.11 30.38 15.77
C MET A 1 24.63 30.65 15.57
N SER A 2 24.10 30.34 14.39
CA SER A 2 22.67 30.49 14.09
C SER A 2 21.99 29.15 14.30
N ASP A 3 21.00 29.15 15.18
CA ASP A 3 20.13 28.05 15.54
C ASP A 3 19.46 27.46 14.29
N ASN A 4 19.80 26.21 13.97
CA ASN A 4 19.24 25.45 12.83
C ASN A 4 18.29 24.34 13.34
N THR A 5 17.80 24.47 14.57
CA THR A 5 17.10 23.41 15.30
C THR A 5 15.59 23.36 15.04
N THR A 6 14.99 24.42 14.48
CA THR A 6 13.53 24.52 14.30
C THR A 6 13.01 23.82 13.03
N THR A 7 13.86 23.60 12.02
CA THR A 7 13.45 23.05 10.69
C THR A 7 13.43 21.52 10.63
N SER A 8 14.14 20.82 11.52
CA SER A 8 14.29 19.35 11.47
C SER A 8 13.02 18.60 11.91
N SER A 9 12.28 19.15 12.87
CA SER A 9 11.10 18.51 13.47
C SER A 9 9.90 18.45 12.52
N SER A 10 9.66 19.52 11.74
CA SER A 10 8.50 19.63 10.85
C SER A 10 8.59 18.68 9.65
N ASN A 11 9.78 18.51 9.07
CA ASN A 11 9.98 17.65 7.89
C ASN A 11 9.84 16.15 8.20
N LEU A 12 10.04 15.73 9.45
CA LEU A 12 9.89 14.33 9.87
C LEU A 12 8.46 13.96 10.30
N ALA A 13 7.59 14.95 10.51
CA ALA A 13 6.24 14.74 11.04
C ALA A 13 5.34 13.92 10.09
N LYS A 14 5.67 13.88 8.80
CA LYS A 14 4.96 13.10 7.79
C LYS A 14 5.24 11.60 7.84
N TYR A 15 6.48 11.21 8.15
CA TYR A 15 6.89 9.82 8.07
C TYR A 15 6.22 8.98 9.16
N TYR A 16 5.70 7.83 8.75
CA TYR A 16 4.95 6.86 9.55
C TYR A 16 3.78 7.47 10.34
N ASN A 17 3.15 8.50 9.80
CA ASN A 17 2.01 9.15 10.46
C ASN A 17 0.68 8.55 9.95
N PRO A 18 -0.05 7.76 10.76
CA PRO A 18 -1.30 7.13 10.33
C PRO A 18 -2.40 8.16 10.03
N ASN A 19 -2.37 9.32 10.68
CA ASN A 19 -3.40 10.36 10.60
C ASN A 19 -3.19 11.34 9.43
N ARG A 20 -2.05 11.24 8.73
CA ARG A 20 -1.73 12.12 7.60
C ARG A 20 -2.08 11.43 6.29
N HIS A 21 -3.36 11.44 5.94
CA HIS A 21 -3.86 10.70 4.78
C HIS A 21 -4.67 11.55 3.80
N LYS A 22 -4.66 11.14 2.54
CA LYS A 22 -5.48 11.64 1.43
C LYS A 22 -5.82 10.44 0.55
N SER A 23 -7.06 10.36 0.05
CA SER A 23 -7.42 9.35 -0.94
C SER A 23 -6.91 9.77 -2.31
N PHE A 24 -6.23 8.86 -3.01
CA PHE A 24 -5.72 9.03 -4.38
C PHE A 24 -6.61 8.30 -5.37
N ILE A 25 -7.05 7.10 -5.00
CA ILE A 25 -7.95 6.30 -5.82
C ILE A 25 -8.81 5.40 -4.93
N SER A 26 -10.13 5.49 -5.09
CA SER A 26 -11.02 4.58 -4.36
C SER A 26 -10.82 3.13 -4.86
N PRO A 27 -10.94 2.12 -3.98
CA PRO A 27 -10.95 0.72 -4.40
C PRO A 27 -11.97 0.41 -5.51
N LYS A 28 -13.13 1.08 -5.49
CA LYS A 28 -14.15 0.96 -6.54
C LYS A 28 -13.62 1.49 -7.89
N THR A 29 -12.98 2.65 -7.89
CA THR A 29 -12.36 3.22 -9.10
C THR A 29 -11.28 2.29 -9.63
N ALA A 30 -10.40 1.77 -8.77
CA ALA A 30 -9.39 0.79 -9.17
C ALA A 30 -10.02 -0.47 -9.79
N MET A 31 -11.12 -0.96 -9.22
CA MET A 31 -11.89 -2.07 -9.78
C MET A 31 -12.50 -1.73 -11.14
N ASN A 32 -13.06 -0.52 -11.31
CA ASN A 32 -13.66 -0.12 -12.58
C ASN A 32 -12.60 -0.06 -13.69
N HIS A 33 -11.39 0.44 -13.38
CA HIS A 33 -10.26 0.38 -14.30
C HIS A 33 -9.84 -1.07 -14.58
N TYR A 34 -9.82 -1.92 -13.55
CA TYR A 34 -9.52 -3.34 -13.72
C TYR A 34 -10.52 -4.00 -14.67
N LEU A 35 -11.81 -3.86 -14.44
CA LEU A 35 -12.85 -4.52 -15.23
C LEU A 35 -13.01 -3.89 -16.63
N TRP A 36 -13.01 -2.56 -16.72
CA TRP A 36 -13.51 -1.83 -17.89
C TRP A 36 -12.56 -0.74 -18.43
N ASP A 37 -11.39 -0.52 -17.82
CA ASP A 37 -10.47 0.57 -18.20
C ASP A 37 -11.15 1.95 -18.17
N SER A 38 -11.99 2.19 -17.15
CA SER A 38 -12.83 3.38 -16.99
C SER A 38 -13.05 3.71 -15.52
N ASP A 39 -13.26 5.00 -15.21
CA ASP A 39 -13.60 5.46 -13.84
C ASP A 39 -15.00 5.02 -13.40
N VAL A 40 -15.91 4.78 -14.35
CA VAL A 40 -17.29 4.37 -14.10
C VAL A 40 -17.64 3.10 -14.88
N PRO A 41 -18.55 2.26 -14.36
CA PRO A 41 -19.06 1.11 -15.10
C PRO A 41 -19.77 1.54 -16.40
N PRO A 42 -19.77 0.69 -17.44
CA PRO A 42 -20.60 0.91 -18.62
C PRO A 42 -22.08 1.01 -18.23
N GLN A 43 -22.80 2.00 -18.75
CA GLN A 43 -24.23 2.17 -18.44
C GLN A 43 -25.09 1.01 -18.92
N ASN A 44 -24.66 0.31 -19.98
CA ASN A 44 -25.39 -0.81 -20.53
C ASN A 44 -24.84 -2.13 -19.98
N ARG A 45 -25.72 -2.86 -19.26
CA ARG A 45 -25.44 -4.14 -18.61
C ARG A 45 -24.90 -5.21 -19.55
N TYR A 46 -25.35 -5.24 -20.81
CA TYR A 46 -24.82 -6.17 -21.82
C TYR A 46 -23.34 -5.92 -22.13
N TYR A 47 -22.93 -4.65 -22.18
CA TYR A 47 -21.53 -4.30 -22.38
C TYR A 47 -20.71 -4.55 -21.12
N ALA A 48 -21.25 -4.25 -19.92
CA ALA A 48 -20.59 -4.56 -18.66
C ALA A 48 -20.20 -6.06 -18.58
N GLU A 49 -21.15 -6.97 -18.79
CA GLU A 49 -20.91 -8.42 -18.78
C GLU A 49 -19.89 -8.87 -19.85
N LYS A 50 -19.87 -8.22 -21.02
CA LYS A 50 -18.96 -8.58 -22.14
C LYS A 50 -17.51 -8.13 -21.93
N PHE A 51 -17.28 -7.06 -21.16
CA PHE A 51 -15.94 -6.52 -20.87
C PHE A 51 -15.34 -7.10 -19.58
N GLU A 52 -16.19 -7.50 -18.62
CA GLU A 52 -15.79 -8.12 -17.36
C GLU A 52 -14.88 -9.34 -17.57
N CYS A 53 -15.23 -10.27 -18.45
CA CYS A 53 -14.56 -11.58 -18.57
C CYS A 53 -13.55 -11.70 -19.72
N LYS A 54 -13.12 -10.59 -20.32
CA LYS A 54 -12.07 -10.62 -21.37
C LYS A 54 -10.68 -10.55 -20.73
N PRO A 55 -9.69 -11.32 -21.22
CA PRO A 55 -8.31 -11.14 -20.80
C PRO A 55 -7.79 -9.75 -21.17
N ASP A 56 -6.66 -9.36 -20.56
CA ASP A 56 -6.08 -8.04 -20.73
C ASP A 56 -5.86 -7.66 -22.20
N VAL A 57 -6.16 -6.40 -22.52
CA VAL A 57 -5.85 -5.78 -23.81
C VAL A 57 -4.70 -4.82 -23.58
N SER A 58 -3.60 -5.02 -24.29
CA SER A 58 -2.44 -4.13 -24.26
C SER A 58 -2.87 -2.67 -24.53
N GLY A 59 -2.46 -1.73 -23.67
CA GLY A 59 -2.68 -0.30 -23.89
C GLY A 59 -3.62 0.42 -22.91
N ARG A 60 -3.93 -0.19 -21.76
CA ARG A 60 -4.74 0.44 -20.69
C ARG A 60 -4.19 1.79 -20.24
N LYS A 61 -5.09 2.69 -19.87
CA LYS A 61 -4.71 4.03 -19.40
C LYS A 61 -4.10 3.94 -18.00
N ALA A 62 -2.95 4.56 -17.80
CA ALA A 62 -2.34 4.63 -16.49
C ALA A 62 -3.13 5.55 -15.57
N ILE A 63 -3.29 5.14 -14.31
CA ILE A 63 -3.68 6.03 -13.22
C ILE A 63 -2.44 6.85 -12.85
N GLU A 64 -2.49 8.16 -13.07
CA GLU A 64 -1.38 9.05 -12.76
C GLU A 64 -1.54 9.64 -11.36
N ILE A 65 -0.52 9.47 -10.54
CA ILE A 65 -0.48 9.93 -9.14
C ILE A 65 0.75 10.81 -8.95
N ASN A 66 0.58 11.98 -8.35
CA ASN A 66 1.72 12.82 -8.02
C ASN A 66 2.59 12.14 -6.95
N ALA A 67 3.87 11.90 -7.26
CA ALA A 67 4.81 11.19 -6.41
C ALA A 67 5.03 11.90 -5.07
N ALA A 68 5.16 13.23 -5.07
CA ALA A 68 5.35 14.00 -3.83
C ALA A 68 4.11 13.92 -2.93
N GLU A 69 2.92 14.06 -3.49
CA GLU A 69 1.68 13.90 -2.72
C GLU A 69 1.55 12.47 -2.17
N TYR A 70 1.86 11.45 -2.97
CA TYR A 70 1.81 10.05 -2.53
C TYR A 70 2.80 9.74 -1.40
N MET A 71 4.01 10.31 -1.47
CA MET A 71 5.00 10.23 -0.39
C MET A 71 4.59 11.01 0.87
N GLU A 72 3.72 12.01 0.74
CA GLU A 72 3.27 12.87 1.83
C GLU A 72 2.02 12.34 2.54
N TYR A 73 1.05 11.85 1.77
CA TYR A 73 -0.30 11.50 2.24
C TYR A 73 -0.72 10.06 1.89
N GLY A 74 -0.06 9.41 0.93
CA GLY A 74 -0.37 8.06 0.48
C GLY A 74 0.42 6.99 1.24
N GLY A 75 0.57 5.81 0.64
CA GLY A 75 1.35 4.73 1.23
C GLY A 75 2.86 5.01 1.31
N GLY A 76 3.36 5.96 0.52
CA GLY A 76 4.75 6.38 0.55
C GLY A 76 5.17 7.06 1.86
N ARG A 77 4.21 7.58 2.65
CA ARG A 77 4.50 8.17 3.96
C ARG A 77 5.08 7.18 4.97
N PHE A 78 4.88 5.87 4.75
CA PHE A 78 5.45 4.81 5.57
C PHE A 78 6.83 4.36 5.09
N VAL A 79 7.51 5.17 4.28
CA VAL A 79 8.86 4.89 3.79
C VAL A 79 9.79 6.06 4.10
N SER A 80 10.94 5.77 4.69
CA SER A 80 11.95 6.77 5.02
C SER A 80 13.37 6.21 4.89
N ALA A 81 14.37 6.99 5.29
CA ALA A 81 15.75 6.51 5.35
C ALA A 81 15.90 5.22 6.21
N ALA A 82 15.05 5.02 7.22
CA ALA A 82 15.06 3.83 8.09
C ALA A 82 14.64 2.53 7.38
N ASP A 83 14.18 2.59 6.13
CA ASP A 83 13.83 1.42 5.31
C ASP A 83 14.97 0.91 4.44
N PHE A 84 16.08 1.66 4.36
CA PHE A 84 17.23 1.32 3.55
C PHE A 84 18.38 0.81 4.44
N ARG A 85 18.74 -0.46 4.27
CA ARG A 85 19.77 -1.13 5.07
C ARG A 85 21.15 -0.45 5.00
N MET A 86 21.48 0.18 3.88
CA MET A 86 22.74 0.92 3.74
C MET A 86 22.79 2.14 4.66
N PHE A 87 21.69 2.89 4.77
CA PHE A 87 21.62 4.06 5.63
C PHE A 87 21.71 3.63 7.10
N GLU A 88 21.04 2.53 7.48
CA GLU A 88 21.22 1.94 8.81
C GLU A 88 22.68 1.59 9.10
N LYS A 89 23.39 0.97 8.15
CA LYS A 89 24.81 0.65 8.32
C LYS A 89 25.67 1.89 8.48
N PHE A 90 25.41 2.95 7.72
CA PHE A 90 26.11 4.22 7.85
C PHE A 90 25.93 4.81 9.26
N PHE A 91 24.69 4.96 9.71
CA PHE A 91 24.39 5.51 11.03
C PHE A 91 24.79 4.58 12.18
N ALA A 92 24.90 3.27 11.98
CA ALA A 92 25.35 2.33 13.00
C ALA A 92 26.88 2.22 13.16
N LYS A 93 27.69 2.80 12.26
CA LYS A 93 29.16 2.78 12.41
C LYS A 93 29.61 3.60 13.62
N ASP A 94 30.60 3.08 14.35
CA ASP A 94 31.18 3.80 15.49
C ASP A 94 31.76 5.15 15.08
N LYS A 95 31.75 6.12 16.00
CA LYS A 95 32.39 7.42 15.78
C LYS A 95 33.89 7.23 15.49
N GLY A 96 34.39 7.89 14.45
CA GLY A 96 35.76 7.76 13.99
C GLY A 96 36.05 6.54 13.09
N ALA A 97 35.09 5.62 12.91
CA ALA A 97 35.26 4.50 11.98
C ALA A 97 35.25 4.93 10.51
N ILE A 98 34.63 6.08 10.22
CA ILE A 98 34.68 6.76 8.93
C ILE A 98 35.34 8.12 9.19
N LYS A 99 36.30 8.49 8.35
CA LYS A 99 36.99 9.78 8.47
C LYS A 99 36.02 10.94 8.17
N PRO A 100 36.26 12.14 8.72
CA PRO A 100 35.52 13.33 8.31
C PRO A 100 35.61 13.57 6.81
N GLY A 101 34.50 14.03 6.21
CA GLY A 101 34.41 14.31 4.79
C GLY A 101 33.01 14.09 4.20
N GLU A 102 32.88 14.40 2.91
CA GLU A 102 31.70 14.13 2.11
C GLU A 102 31.96 12.96 1.16
N TYR A 103 31.00 12.04 1.10
CA TYR A 103 31.08 10.83 0.29
C TYR A 103 29.86 10.72 -0.62
N ASP A 104 30.09 10.39 -1.88
CA ASP A 104 29.03 9.94 -2.77
C ASP A 104 28.57 8.51 -2.43
N PHE A 105 27.53 8.05 -3.13
CA PHE A 105 26.97 6.73 -2.91
C PHE A 105 27.98 5.60 -3.13
N LYS A 106 28.79 5.67 -4.18
CA LYS A 106 29.77 4.63 -4.52
C LYS A 106 30.90 4.55 -3.49
N GLN A 107 31.41 5.70 -3.06
CA GLN A 107 32.43 5.79 -2.02
C GLN A 107 31.92 5.21 -0.71
N MET A 108 30.73 5.64 -0.27
CA MET A 108 30.14 5.12 0.97
C MET A 108 29.80 3.62 0.87
N TRP A 109 29.34 3.16 -0.29
CA TRP A 109 29.12 1.72 -0.53
C TRP A 109 30.40 0.92 -0.31
N GLY A 110 31.52 1.38 -0.88
CA GLY A 110 32.84 0.77 -0.69
C GLY A 110 33.27 0.72 0.77
N LEU A 111 33.03 1.79 1.53
CA LEU A 111 33.36 1.84 2.97
C LEU A 111 32.49 0.89 3.82
N LEU A 112 31.21 0.71 3.47
CA LEU A 112 30.27 -0.08 4.28
C LEU A 112 30.25 -1.57 3.93
N TYR A 113 30.46 -1.91 2.67
CA TYR A 113 30.30 -3.27 2.16
C TYR A 113 31.58 -3.87 1.58
N GLY A 114 32.58 -3.05 1.21
CA GLY A 114 33.72 -3.52 0.44
C GLY A 114 33.26 -4.31 -0.80
N ASN A 115 33.85 -5.50 -0.99
CA ASN A 115 33.50 -6.39 -2.10
C ASN A 115 32.41 -7.43 -1.75
N THR A 116 31.76 -7.32 -0.59
CA THR A 116 30.79 -8.33 -0.12
C THR A 116 29.40 -8.18 -0.74
N LYS A 117 29.13 -7.06 -1.41
CA LYS A 117 27.86 -6.76 -2.07
C LYS A 117 28.07 -6.03 -3.39
N THR A 118 27.29 -6.41 -4.39
CA THR A 118 27.25 -5.76 -5.70
C THR A 118 26.76 -4.33 -5.57
N LEU A 119 27.57 -3.37 -6.04
CA LEU A 119 27.20 -1.96 -6.12
C LEU A 119 25.97 -1.79 -7.04
N PRO A 120 24.88 -1.15 -6.57
CA PRO A 120 23.78 -0.69 -7.43
C PRO A 120 24.31 0.17 -8.58
N LYS A 121 23.90 -0.13 -9.82
CA LYS A 121 24.37 0.61 -11.00
C LYS A 121 23.51 1.84 -11.26
N THR A 122 22.23 1.77 -10.88
CA THR A 122 21.26 2.85 -11.03
C THR A 122 20.46 3.03 -9.73
N SER A 123 19.71 4.14 -9.63
CA SER A 123 18.78 4.34 -8.51
C SER A 123 17.72 3.23 -8.43
N ASP A 124 17.32 2.66 -9.58
CA ASP A 124 16.35 1.55 -9.66
C ASP A 124 16.88 0.26 -9.02
N ASP A 125 18.20 0.04 -9.05
CA ASP A 125 18.85 -1.09 -8.38
C ASP A 125 18.94 -0.91 -6.85
N PHE A 126 18.71 0.31 -6.34
CA PHE A 126 18.76 0.64 -4.92
C PHE A 126 17.37 0.96 -4.37
N TYR A 127 16.61 -0.10 -4.13
CA TYR A 127 15.23 -0.01 -3.66
C TYR A 127 14.99 -0.74 -2.33
N THR A 128 13.85 -0.42 -1.72
CA THR A 128 13.25 -1.15 -0.61
C THR A 128 11.79 -1.43 -0.93
N SER A 129 11.27 -2.55 -0.43
CA SER A 129 9.88 -2.98 -0.65
C SER A 129 9.08 -2.75 0.63
N VAL A 130 7.89 -2.17 0.50
CA VAL A 130 7.00 -1.90 1.63
C VAL A 130 5.63 -2.54 1.37
N TYR A 131 5.10 -3.21 2.41
CA TYR A 131 3.86 -3.97 2.36
C TYR A 131 2.77 -3.24 3.16
N GLN A 132 1.86 -2.57 2.45
CA GLN A 132 0.80 -1.74 3.03
C GLN A 132 -0.20 -2.53 3.88
N TYR A 133 -0.34 -3.83 3.63
CA TYR A 133 -1.19 -4.75 4.39
C TYR A 133 -0.90 -4.80 5.90
N ASN A 134 0.29 -4.36 6.34
CA ASN A 134 0.73 -4.49 7.73
C ASN A 134 1.01 -3.15 8.43
N LEU A 135 0.59 -2.04 7.82
CA LEU A 135 0.97 -0.70 8.26
C LEU A 135 -0.27 0.11 8.59
N ALA A 136 -0.37 0.51 9.86
CA ALA A 136 -1.45 1.35 10.37
C ALA A 136 -2.86 0.89 9.92
N PRO A 137 -3.30 -0.34 10.25
CA PRO A 137 -4.63 -0.84 9.90
C PRO A 137 -5.77 0.07 10.37
N GLU A 138 -5.54 0.88 11.40
CA GLU A 138 -6.47 1.84 11.97
C GLU A 138 -6.60 3.16 11.19
N SER A 139 -5.70 3.43 10.24
CA SER A 139 -5.77 4.65 9.43
C SER A 139 -6.93 4.61 8.44
N ALA A 140 -7.58 5.75 8.21
CA ALA A 140 -8.78 5.83 7.37
C ALA A 140 -8.56 5.42 5.91
N ASP A 141 -7.34 5.55 5.40
CA ASP A 141 -6.95 5.15 4.05
C ASP A 141 -6.35 3.73 3.97
N PHE A 142 -6.37 2.95 5.06
CA PHE A 142 -5.77 1.59 5.08
C PHE A 142 -6.32 0.69 3.97
N VAL A 143 -7.63 0.69 3.77
CA VAL A 143 -8.27 -0.15 2.75
C VAL A 143 -7.77 0.20 1.35
N GLU A 144 -7.72 1.49 1.02
CA GLU A 144 -7.16 1.95 -0.26
C GLU A 144 -5.71 1.50 -0.41
N ARG A 145 -4.88 1.72 0.62
CA ARG A 145 -3.47 1.35 0.58
C ARG A 145 -3.25 -0.13 0.39
N ALA A 146 -3.90 -0.96 1.19
CA ALA A 146 -3.71 -2.39 1.16
C ALA A 146 -4.35 -3.04 -0.07
N PHE A 147 -5.48 -2.53 -0.55
CA PHE A 147 -6.16 -3.07 -1.71
C PHE A 147 -5.53 -2.64 -3.03
N VAL A 148 -5.31 -1.34 -3.22
CA VAL A 148 -4.86 -0.80 -4.51
C VAL A 148 -3.35 -0.86 -4.65
N PHE A 149 -2.62 -0.43 -3.62
CA PHE A 149 -1.16 -0.32 -3.68
C PHE A 149 -0.43 -1.52 -3.09
N GLY A 150 -1.10 -2.30 -2.24
CA GLY A 150 -0.66 -3.60 -1.73
C GLY A 150 0.80 -3.65 -1.27
N SER A 151 1.68 -4.06 -2.17
CA SER A 151 3.13 -4.02 -2.00
C SER A 151 3.76 -3.15 -3.08
N GLY A 152 4.60 -2.19 -2.69
CA GLY A 152 5.27 -1.30 -3.63
C GLY A 152 6.76 -1.17 -3.36
N ASN A 153 7.52 -0.80 -4.39
CA ASN A 153 8.94 -0.53 -4.32
C ASN A 153 9.23 0.97 -4.26
N TYR A 154 10.31 1.32 -3.58
CA TYR A 154 10.74 2.70 -3.38
C TYR A 154 12.25 2.79 -3.59
N THR A 155 12.70 3.71 -4.43
CA THR A 155 14.11 3.92 -4.75
C THR A 155 14.62 5.18 -4.08
N ALA A 156 15.91 5.22 -3.75
CA ALA A 156 16.57 6.48 -3.39
C ALA A 156 17.42 6.98 -4.57
N ASN A 157 17.39 8.28 -4.84
CA ASN A 157 18.24 8.87 -5.87
C ASN A 157 19.71 8.83 -5.44
N ILE A 158 20.47 7.88 -5.97
CA ILE A 158 21.87 7.63 -5.59
C ILE A 158 22.87 8.61 -6.23
N ASP A 159 22.45 9.32 -7.28
CA ASP A 159 23.32 10.22 -8.04
C ASP A 159 23.54 11.56 -7.34
N SER A 160 22.50 12.07 -6.67
CA SER A 160 22.54 13.39 -6.01
C SER A 160 22.79 13.33 -4.50
N LEU A 161 22.55 12.19 -3.85
CA LEU A 161 22.69 12.10 -2.39
C LEU A 161 24.15 12.20 -1.95
N LYS A 162 24.38 12.71 -0.74
CA LYS A 162 25.70 12.77 -0.11
C LYS A 162 25.64 12.23 1.30
N PHE A 163 26.67 11.50 1.69
CA PHE A 163 26.92 11.14 3.09
C PHE A 163 27.97 12.08 3.66
N VAL A 164 27.67 12.69 4.81
CA VAL A 164 28.55 13.66 5.45
C VAL A 164 28.94 13.15 6.82
N VAL A 165 30.24 13.14 7.09
CA VAL A 165 30.82 12.91 8.42
C VAL A 165 31.54 14.19 8.82
N ASP A 166 31.10 14.84 9.91
CA ASP A 166 31.77 16.04 10.42
C ASP A 166 33.04 15.70 11.20
N GLU A 167 33.81 16.73 11.56
CA GLU A 167 35.06 16.62 12.31
C GLU A 167 34.89 15.96 13.70
N GLN A 168 33.68 16.02 14.27
CA GLN A 168 33.33 15.41 15.54
C GLN A 168 32.76 13.99 15.37
N GLY A 169 32.75 13.46 14.14
CA GLY A 169 32.20 12.15 13.78
C GLY A 169 30.67 12.10 13.74
N GLY A 170 30.00 13.25 13.75
CA GLY A 170 28.56 13.37 13.50
C GLY A 170 28.22 13.03 12.06
N LYS A 171 27.10 12.33 11.85
CA LYS A 171 26.71 11.77 10.55
C LYS A 171 25.41 12.37 10.05
N SER A 172 25.37 12.65 8.75
CA SER A 172 24.13 13.01 8.05
C SER A 172 24.11 12.51 6.61
N ILE A 173 22.90 12.36 6.05
CA ILE A 173 22.67 12.17 4.63
C ILE A 173 22.03 13.46 4.12
N ARG A 174 22.54 13.98 3.01
CA ARG A 174 22.07 15.20 2.35
C ARG A 174 21.47 14.90 1.00
N ASN A 175 20.50 15.71 0.58
CA ASN A 175 19.82 15.59 -0.71
C ASN A 175 19.17 14.21 -0.95
N LEU A 176 18.68 13.56 0.10
CA LEU A 176 18.01 12.27 -0.02
C LEU A 176 16.64 12.46 -0.68
N LYS A 177 16.43 11.84 -1.84
CA LYS A 177 15.12 11.76 -2.50
C LYS A 177 14.69 10.30 -2.55
N ILE A 178 13.57 9.97 -1.89
CA ILE A 178 12.96 8.65 -1.95
C ILE A 178 11.70 8.76 -2.81
N THR A 179 11.60 7.96 -3.85
CA THR A 179 10.52 8.03 -4.84
C THR A 179 9.85 6.66 -4.98
N PRO A 180 8.51 6.60 -5.09
CA PRO A 180 7.83 5.36 -5.41
C PRO A 180 8.15 4.92 -6.84
N VAL A 181 8.32 3.61 -7.05
CA VAL A 181 8.51 3.03 -8.39
C VAL A 181 7.13 2.84 -9.03
N ASN A 182 7.03 3.05 -10.34
CA ASN A 182 5.80 2.74 -11.09
C ASN A 182 5.38 1.29 -10.86
N ASP A 183 4.07 1.08 -10.76
CA ASP A 183 3.49 -0.19 -10.32
C ASP A 183 2.22 -0.53 -11.11
N ASN A 184 1.51 -1.55 -10.69
CA ASN A 184 0.18 -1.88 -11.21
C ASN A 184 -0.78 -2.32 -10.08
N PHE A 185 -2.07 -2.34 -10.41
CA PHE A 185 -3.09 -3.06 -9.64
C PHE A 185 -3.50 -4.32 -10.42
N ASP A 186 -3.25 -5.50 -9.85
CA ASP A 186 -3.45 -6.78 -10.54
C ASP A 186 -3.83 -7.97 -9.61
N PHE A 187 -4.25 -7.70 -8.36
CA PHE A 187 -4.48 -8.69 -7.30
C PHE A 187 -3.28 -9.61 -6.98
N ARG A 188 -2.10 -9.31 -7.52
CA ARG A 188 -0.85 -10.00 -7.21
C ARG A 188 0.00 -9.09 -6.33
N GLY A 189 0.96 -9.70 -5.67
CA GLY A 189 1.82 -9.00 -4.73
C GLY A 189 2.50 -9.96 -3.76
N GLY A 190 3.37 -9.41 -2.93
CA GLY A 190 4.19 -10.18 -2.00
C GLY A 190 5.52 -10.56 -2.61
N GLY A 191 6.60 -10.22 -1.91
CA GLY A 191 7.96 -10.54 -2.35
C GLY A 191 8.30 -12.02 -2.19
N ASP A 192 9.46 -12.38 -2.73
CA ASP A 192 9.91 -13.76 -2.94
C ASP A 192 10.24 -14.52 -1.64
N LYS A 193 10.29 -13.81 -0.50
CA LYS A 193 10.72 -14.35 0.79
C LYS A 193 9.55 -14.84 1.62
N PHE A 194 9.65 -16.06 2.14
CA PHE A 194 8.68 -16.63 3.08
C PHE A 194 8.72 -15.82 4.39
N SER A 195 7.61 -15.14 4.72
CA SER A 195 7.45 -14.38 5.97
C SER A 195 5.98 -14.33 6.35
N TRP A 196 5.68 -14.08 7.63
CA TRP A 196 4.32 -13.85 8.13
C TRP A 196 3.60 -12.73 7.36
N GLN A 197 4.37 -11.71 6.92
CA GLN A 197 3.87 -10.61 6.09
C GLN A 197 3.42 -11.11 4.71
N ARG A 198 4.16 -12.05 4.10
CA ARG A 198 3.76 -12.71 2.85
C ARG A 198 2.50 -13.55 3.03
N MET A 199 2.29 -14.17 4.20
CA MET A 199 1.03 -14.87 4.49
C MET A 199 -0.15 -13.91 4.54
N THR A 200 0.00 -12.73 5.17
CA THR A 200 -1.04 -11.68 5.16
C THR A 200 -1.33 -11.19 3.75
N VAL A 201 -0.29 -10.95 2.95
CA VAL A 201 -0.41 -10.53 1.53
C VAL A 201 -1.10 -11.61 0.71
N THR A 202 -0.67 -12.87 0.85
CA THR A 202 -1.21 -14.01 0.09
C THR A 202 -2.66 -14.25 0.46
N ALA A 203 -3.00 -14.24 1.75
CA ALA A 203 -4.37 -14.39 2.22
C ALA A 203 -5.24 -13.21 1.77
N GLY A 204 -4.79 -11.97 1.94
CA GLY A 204 -5.49 -10.77 1.47
C GLY A 204 -5.79 -10.81 -0.03
N ASN A 205 -4.75 -11.02 -0.84
CA ASN A 205 -4.87 -11.13 -2.30
C ASN A 205 -5.74 -12.31 -2.73
N GLN A 206 -5.65 -13.45 -2.04
CA GLN A 206 -6.51 -14.60 -2.31
C GLN A 206 -7.98 -14.28 -2.00
N PHE A 207 -8.29 -13.62 -0.88
CA PHE A 207 -9.66 -13.19 -0.57
C PHE A 207 -10.19 -12.22 -1.63
N PHE A 208 -9.41 -11.22 -2.04
CA PHE A 208 -9.81 -10.28 -3.07
C PHE A 208 -9.98 -10.97 -4.42
N THR A 209 -9.08 -11.88 -4.80
CA THR A 209 -9.18 -12.64 -6.06
C THR A 209 -10.42 -13.53 -6.06
N GLU A 210 -10.66 -14.31 -5.01
CA GLU A 210 -11.82 -15.21 -4.95
C GLU A 210 -13.15 -14.47 -4.99
N LEU A 211 -13.21 -13.28 -4.36
CA LEU A 211 -14.44 -12.51 -4.24
C LEU A 211 -14.69 -11.60 -5.45
N LEU A 212 -13.65 -10.95 -5.95
CA LEU A 212 -13.74 -9.86 -6.93
C LEU A 212 -13.19 -10.23 -8.32
N ASP A 213 -12.32 -11.24 -8.43
CA ASP A 213 -11.80 -11.77 -9.69
C ASP A 213 -11.85 -13.31 -9.74
N SER A 214 -13.03 -13.88 -9.44
CA SER A 214 -13.21 -15.34 -9.42
C SER A 214 -12.91 -16.01 -10.77
N GLY A 215 -13.03 -15.25 -11.87
CA GLY A 215 -12.69 -15.69 -13.23
C GLY A 215 -11.19 -15.62 -13.54
N ARG A 216 -10.38 -15.05 -12.64
CA ARG A 216 -8.92 -14.87 -12.79
C ARG A 216 -8.55 -14.24 -14.12
N ILE A 217 -9.24 -13.17 -14.48
CA ILE A 217 -9.12 -12.52 -15.79
C ILE A 217 -7.70 -11.95 -16.02
N GLY A 218 -6.94 -11.76 -14.93
CA GLY A 218 -5.51 -11.53 -14.96
C GLY A 218 -5.10 -10.21 -15.60
N LYS A 219 -5.98 -9.20 -15.51
CA LYS A 219 -5.73 -7.87 -16.03
C LYS A 219 -4.74 -7.13 -15.15
N THR A 220 -4.14 -6.08 -15.69
CA THR A 220 -3.31 -5.16 -14.90
C THR A 220 -3.81 -3.74 -15.11
N VAL A 221 -3.80 -2.91 -14.07
CA VAL A 221 -4.06 -1.47 -14.21
C VAL A 221 -2.76 -0.73 -13.93
N PRO A 222 -2.12 -0.08 -14.92
CA PRO A 222 -0.88 0.63 -14.69
C PRO A 222 -1.07 1.80 -13.73
N ILE A 223 -0.18 1.93 -12.75
CA ILE A 223 -0.08 3.07 -11.83
C ILE A 223 1.24 3.77 -12.12
N ARG A 224 1.15 5.05 -12.51
CA ARG A 224 2.32 5.87 -12.83
C ARG A 224 2.47 6.98 -11.81
N PHE A 225 3.63 7.03 -11.17
CA PHE A 225 3.99 8.14 -10.30
C PHE A 225 4.64 9.26 -11.13
N THR A 226 4.10 10.47 -11.01
CA THR A 226 4.52 11.64 -11.78
C THR A 226 4.99 12.78 -10.89
N GLY A 227 5.83 13.66 -11.43
CA GLY A 227 6.37 14.79 -10.68
C GLY A 227 7.54 14.43 -9.76
N GLU A 228 8.15 15.47 -9.19
CA GLU A 228 9.40 15.37 -8.44
C GLU A 228 9.15 15.29 -6.93
N VAL A 229 9.85 14.38 -6.25
CA VAL A 229 9.87 14.35 -4.77
C VAL A 229 10.96 15.30 -4.27
N PRO A 230 10.64 16.24 -3.35
CA PRO A 230 11.64 17.16 -2.81
C PRO A 230 12.69 16.41 -1.98
N PRO A 231 13.96 16.85 -2.04
CA PRO A 231 15.02 16.26 -1.23
C PRO A 231 14.81 16.56 0.25
N VAL A 232 15.29 15.65 1.10
CA VAL A 232 15.38 15.83 2.55
C VAL A 232 16.80 15.56 3.04
N ASP A 233 17.17 16.25 4.11
CA ASP A 233 18.37 15.96 4.86
C ASP A 233 18.02 15.15 6.11
N VAL A 234 18.87 14.19 6.45
CA VAL A 234 18.64 13.27 7.57
C VAL A 234 19.91 13.24 8.43
N SER A 235 19.85 13.80 9.62
CA SER A 235 20.90 13.62 10.64
C SER A 235 20.79 12.25 11.32
N GLU A 236 21.83 11.86 12.05
CA GLU A 236 21.79 10.66 12.91
C GLU A 236 20.64 10.70 13.93
N LYS A 237 20.34 11.89 14.48
CA LYS A 237 19.19 12.09 15.38
C LYS A 237 17.86 11.83 14.65
N ASP A 238 17.71 12.39 13.46
CA ASP A 238 16.50 12.21 12.65
C ASP A 238 16.32 10.74 12.26
N PHE A 239 17.41 10.06 11.88
CA PHE A 239 17.41 8.64 11.54
C PHE A 239 16.92 7.78 12.72
N ASN A 240 17.40 8.06 13.94
CA ASN A 240 16.96 7.33 15.13
C ASN A 240 15.47 7.55 15.45
N ILE A 241 14.96 8.76 15.24
CA ILE A 241 13.51 9.06 15.36
C ILE A 241 12.72 8.24 14.33
N LEU A 242 13.16 8.23 13.06
CA LEU A 242 12.52 7.46 11.99
C LEU A 242 12.52 5.96 12.28
N LYS A 243 13.62 5.42 12.81
CA LYS A 243 13.74 4.02 13.20
C LYS A 243 12.74 3.66 14.30
N GLN A 244 12.56 4.52 15.30
CA GLN A 244 11.58 4.31 16.36
C GLN A 244 10.15 4.35 15.81
N LYS A 245 9.81 5.38 15.02
CA LYS A 245 8.48 5.51 14.40
C LYS A 245 8.12 4.30 13.53
N LYS A 246 9.08 3.76 12.78
CA LYS A 246 8.91 2.54 12.00
C LYS A 246 8.56 1.34 12.88
N GLN A 247 9.17 1.21 14.06
CA GLN A 247 8.85 0.13 14.99
C GLN A 247 7.44 0.29 15.56
N ASP A 248 7.02 1.52 15.84
CA ASP A 248 5.73 1.82 16.45
C ASP A 248 4.54 1.59 15.50
N ILE A 249 4.75 1.69 14.18
CA ILE A 249 3.67 1.60 13.18
C ILE A 249 3.32 0.17 12.74
N HIS A 250 4.22 -0.78 13.00
CA HIS A 250 3.91 -2.19 12.80
C HIS A 250 2.92 -2.60 13.88
N GLY A 251 1.69 -2.92 13.47
CA GLY A 251 0.61 -3.28 14.40
C GLY A 251 1.08 -4.31 15.41
N LYS A 252 0.86 -4.02 16.70
CA LYS A 252 1.18 -4.94 17.81
C LYS A 252 0.27 -6.18 17.81
N ASP A 253 -0.81 -6.14 17.02
CA ASP A 253 -1.86 -7.15 16.97
C ASP A 253 -2.02 -7.72 15.55
N ASN A 254 -2.25 -9.03 15.45
CA ASN A 254 -2.36 -9.78 14.19
C ASN A 254 -3.67 -9.55 13.41
N ASN A 255 -4.40 -8.48 13.68
CA ASN A 255 -5.78 -8.27 13.22
C ASN A 255 -5.89 -7.70 11.78
N ASN A 256 -4.76 -7.44 11.12
CA ASN A 256 -4.74 -6.86 9.76
C ASN A 256 -5.57 -7.66 8.74
N LEU A 257 -5.58 -8.99 8.88
CA LEU A 257 -6.39 -9.87 8.03
C LEU A 257 -7.89 -9.62 8.19
N ASP A 258 -8.35 -9.27 9.39
CA ASP A 258 -9.77 -9.05 9.64
C ASP A 258 -10.23 -7.70 9.07
N TYR A 259 -9.40 -6.66 9.15
CA TYR A 259 -9.64 -5.40 8.44
C TYR A 259 -9.73 -5.61 6.93
N LEU A 260 -8.82 -6.40 6.35
CA LEU A 260 -8.83 -6.72 4.92
C LEU A 260 -10.06 -7.52 4.51
N ARG A 261 -10.46 -8.53 5.31
CA ARG A 261 -11.68 -9.31 5.07
C ARG A 261 -12.94 -8.46 5.15
N ALA A 262 -13.04 -7.58 6.15
CA ALA A 262 -14.17 -6.68 6.32
C ALA A 262 -14.29 -5.72 5.12
N ALA A 263 -13.16 -5.13 4.71
CA ALA A 263 -13.09 -4.27 3.55
C ALA A 263 -13.47 -5.00 2.25
N ALA A 264 -12.95 -6.22 2.03
CA ALA A 264 -13.27 -7.04 0.87
C ALA A 264 -14.78 -7.32 0.77
N LYS A 265 -15.42 -7.66 1.90
CA LYS A 265 -16.87 -7.92 1.95
C LYS A 265 -17.69 -6.67 1.64
N LEU A 266 -17.30 -5.51 2.16
CA LEU A 266 -17.96 -4.23 1.87
C LEU A 266 -17.82 -3.85 0.40
N LEU A 267 -16.60 -3.94 -0.15
CA LEU A 267 -16.35 -3.68 -1.56
C LEU A 267 -17.15 -4.61 -2.46
N ALA A 268 -17.20 -5.90 -2.13
CA ALA A 268 -18.00 -6.87 -2.89
C ALA A 268 -19.50 -6.55 -2.84
N ARG A 269 -20.02 -6.11 -1.70
CA ARG A 269 -21.42 -5.68 -1.56
C ARG A 269 -21.71 -4.42 -2.40
N ASP A 270 -20.78 -3.48 -2.45
CA ASP A 270 -20.93 -2.27 -3.27
C ASP A 270 -20.77 -2.57 -4.77
N LEU A 271 -20.11 -3.67 -5.08
CA LEU A 271 -19.95 -4.24 -6.40
C LEU A 271 -21.00 -5.31 -6.72
N ASP A 272 -21.99 -5.59 -5.86
CA ASP A 272 -22.96 -6.71 -6.00
C ASP A 272 -23.98 -6.51 -7.16
N GLY A 273 -23.77 -5.48 -7.98
CA GLY A 273 -24.34 -5.33 -9.33
C GLY A 273 -23.50 -5.97 -10.45
N VAL A 274 -22.27 -6.39 -10.16
CA VAL A 274 -21.28 -7.00 -11.05
C VAL A 274 -21.36 -8.52 -10.87
N LYS A 275 -21.87 -9.24 -11.87
CA LYS A 275 -21.90 -10.71 -11.80
C LYS A 275 -20.46 -11.24 -11.81
N LYS A 276 -20.18 -12.21 -10.93
CA LYS A 276 -18.92 -12.96 -10.94
C LYS A 276 -18.68 -13.55 -12.33
N CYS A 277 -17.51 -13.32 -12.92
CA CYS A 277 -17.05 -14.07 -14.09
C CYS A 277 -16.87 -15.54 -13.73
N SER A 278 -17.96 -16.31 -13.70
CA SER A 278 -17.91 -17.76 -13.76
C SER A 278 -17.73 -18.14 -15.23
N PHE A 279 -16.51 -18.49 -15.63
CA PHE A 279 -16.34 -19.27 -16.85
C PHE A 279 -17.06 -20.61 -16.64
N LEU A 280 -18.15 -20.83 -17.39
CA LEU A 280 -18.83 -22.12 -17.45
C LEU A 280 -17.88 -23.17 -18.06
N SER A 281 -17.31 -24.03 -17.21
CA SER A 281 -17.62 -25.46 -17.14
C SER A 281 -16.43 -26.24 -16.53
N SER A 282 -16.67 -26.97 -15.45
CA SER A 282 -15.86 -28.15 -15.11
C SER A 282 -16.81 -29.30 -14.79
N ALA A 283 -17.39 -29.88 -15.84
CA ALA A 283 -18.12 -31.14 -15.74
C ALA A 283 -17.21 -32.35 -15.48
N ASP A 284 -15.88 -32.17 -15.35
CA ASP A 284 -14.91 -33.27 -15.23
C ASP A 284 -13.80 -33.06 -14.18
N GLN A 285 -14.04 -32.32 -13.09
CA GLN A 285 -13.09 -32.36 -11.95
C GLN A 285 -13.64 -33.26 -10.83
N PRO A 286 -12.92 -34.32 -10.43
CA PRO A 286 -13.35 -35.18 -9.34
C PRO A 286 -13.52 -34.34 -8.08
N ALA A 287 -14.57 -34.62 -7.32
CA ALA A 287 -14.98 -33.87 -6.13
C ALA A 287 -13.85 -33.83 -5.08
N THR A 288 -12.97 -32.85 -5.18
CA THR A 288 -12.07 -32.48 -4.11
C THR A 288 -12.89 -31.83 -2.99
N PRO A 289 -12.61 -32.11 -1.71
CA PRO A 289 -13.30 -31.48 -0.60
C PRO A 289 -13.32 -29.96 -0.75
N SER A 290 -14.41 -29.31 -0.35
CA SER A 290 -14.50 -27.87 -0.45
C SER A 290 -13.30 -27.21 0.22
N LEU A 291 -12.82 -26.10 -0.33
CA LEU A 291 -11.66 -25.39 0.20
C LEU A 291 -11.90 -24.92 1.65
N LEU A 292 -13.16 -24.69 2.02
CA LEU A 292 -13.60 -24.45 3.39
C LEU A 292 -13.28 -25.64 4.31
N ASP A 293 -13.45 -26.88 3.85
CA ASP A 293 -13.08 -28.08 4.60
C ASP A 293 -11.56 -28.27 4.69
N ARG A 294 -10.82 -27.84 3.67
CA ARG A 294 -9.34 -27.88 3.69
C ARG A 294 -8.75 -26.81 4.61
N LEU A 295 -9.32 -25.60 4.60
CA LEU A 295 -8.96 -24.51 5.52
C LEU A 295 -9.38 -24.84 6.95
N THR A 296 -10.56 -25.47 7.14
CA THR A 296 -11.01 -25.98 8.45
C THR A 296 -10.05 -27.03 9.00
N ARG A 297 -9.56 -27.96 8.17
CA ARG A 297 -8.57 -28.97 8.59
C ARG A 297 -7.18 -28.39 8.88
N MET A 298 -6.65 -27.52 8.02
CA MET A 298 -5.35 -26.85 8.27
C MET A 298 -5.39 -25.94 9.50
N ASN A 299 -6.55 -25.34 9.78
CA ASN A 299 -6.78 -24.56 10.99
C ASN A 299 -6.90 -25.46 12.23
N GLN A 300 -7.61 -26.59 12.12
CA GLN A 300 -7.75 -27.61 13.17
C GLN A 300 -6.40 -28.21 13.59
N ASP A 301 -5.53 -28.53 12.64
CA ASP A 301 -4.21 -29.15 12.89
C ASP A 301 -3.21 -28.19 13.55
N TYR A 302 -3.38 -26.87 13.39
CA TYR A 302 -2.58 -25.86 14.10
C TYR A 302 -3.13 -25.56 15.51
N THR A 303 -4.42 -25.84 15.74
CA THR A 303 -5.16 -25.56 16.99
C THR A 303 -5.22 -26.73 17.98
N ALA A 304 -4.19 -27.55 18.08
CA ALA A 304 -4.05 -28.51 19.18
C ALA A 304 -3.70 -27.85 20.54
N GLY A 305 -4.00 -26.56 20.73
CA GLY A 305 -3.72 -25.86 21.98
C GLY A 305 -4.38 -24.48 22.10
N ASN A 306 -5.69 -24.48 22.37
CA ASN A 306 -6.42 -23.43 23.11
C ASN A 306 -7.14 -22.30 22.31
N MET A 307 -7.98 -22.66 21.32
CA MET A 307 -8.75 -21.69 20.52
C MET A 307 -10.14 -21.29 21.08
N ASN A 308 -10.57 -21.82 22.22
CA ASN A 308 -11.84 -21.43 22.84
C ASN A 308 -11.76 -20.07 23.55
N ALA A 309 -10.57 -19.66 24.01
CA ALA A 309 -10.33 -18.33 24.56
C ALA A 309 -10.31 -17.25 23.46
N PHE A 310 -9.69 -17.55 22.31
CA PHE A 310 -9.57 -16.63 21.17
C PHE A 310 -10.92 -16.31 20.51
N ASN A 311 -11.81 -17.29 20.35
CA ASN A 311 -13.14 -17.05 19.78
C ASN A 311 -14.05 -16.22 20.71
N ALA A 312 -13.88 -16.33 22.02
CA ALA A 312 -14.58 -15.48 22.99
C ALA A 312 -14.05 -14.03 22.94
N GLU A 313 -12.73 -13.86 22.81
CA GLU A 313 -12.06 -12.57 22.70
C GLU A 313 -12.37 -11.86 21.37
N VAL A 314 -12.54 -12.60 20.27
CA VAL A 314 -12.94 -12.08 18.95
C VAL A 314 -14.39 -11.55 18.95
N ALA A 315 -15.31 -12.20 19.67
CA ALA A 315 -16.68 -11.72 19.84
C ALA A 315 -16.76 -10.46 20.73
N GLU A 316 -15.84 -10.33 21.70
CA GLU A 316 -15.69 -9.14 22.54
C GLU A 316 -15.06 -7.96 21.76
N LEU A 317 -14.05 -8.24 20.92
CA LEU A 317 -13.33 -7.23 20.12
C LEU A 317 -14.15 -6.65 18.97
N ALA A 318 -15.03 -7.46 18.35
CA ALA A 318 -16.01 -6.98 17.37
C ALA A 318 -17.03 -6.00 17.98
N ASN A 319 -17.25 -6.08 19.30
CA ASN A 319 -18.07 -5.15 20.07
C ASN A 319 -17.26 -4.07 20.77
N SER A 320 -15.95 -3.98 20.52
CA SER A 320 -15.11 -2.96 21.13
C SER A 320 -15.54 -1.57 20.66
N PRO A 321 -15.51 -0.55 21.54
CA PRO A 321 -15.81 0.84 21.17
C PRO A 321 -14.99 1.33 19.97
N ARG A 322 -13.79 0.76 19.76
CA ARG A 322 -12.86 1.13 18.69
C ARG A 322 -13.23 0.49 17.34
N ALA A 323 -13.69 -0.76 17.34
CA ALA A 323 -14.25 -1.40 16.15
C ALA A 323 -15.58 -0.75 15.74
N GLN A 324 -16.41 -0.37 16.72
CA GLN A 324 -17.65 0.38 16.48
C GLN A 324 -17.36 1.79 15.94
N GLN A 325 -16.31 2.46 16.43
CA GLN A 325 -15.87 3.76 15.91
C GLN A 325 -15.38 3.66 14.46
N PHE A 326 -14.62 2.60 14.12
CA PHE A 326 -14.17 2.34 12.75
C PHE A 326 -15.34 2.01 11.81
N GLN A 327 -16.29 1.16 12.25
CA GLN A 327 -17.53 0.89 11.51
C GLN A 327 -18.35 2.15 11.29
N SER A 328 -18.43 3.03 12.30
CA SER A 328 -19.12 4.32 12.22
C SER A 328 -18.44 5.28 11.23
N GLN A 329 -17.10 5.34 11.21
CA GLN A 329 -16.35 6.16 10.26
C GLN A 329 -16.50 5.68 8.82
N ILE A 330 -16.50 4.35 8.61
CA ILE A 330 -16.78 3.76 7.31
C ILE A 330 -18.22 4.05 6.87
N ALA A 331 -19.19 3.91 7.77
CA ALA A 331 -20.59 4.21 7.48
C ALA A 331 -20.81 5.68 7.12
N LEU A 332 -20.20 6.62 7.85
CA LEU A 332 -20.22 8.05 7.53
C LEU A 332 -19.61 8.33 6.15
N LYS A 333 -18.47 7.71 5.83
CA LYS A 333 -17.84 7.87 4.51
C LYS A 333 -18.70 7.29 3.39
N PHE A 334 -19.43 6.22 3.69
CA PHE A 334 -20.36 5.60 2.76
C PHE A 334 -21.58 6.49 2.48
N GLU A 335 -22.13 7.14 3.51
CA GLU A 335 -23.21 8.12 3.37
C GLU A 335 -22.77 9.36 2.57
N GLU A 336 -21.57 9.88 2.82
CA GLU A 336 -20.99 10.97 2.01
C GLU A 336 -20.89 10.60 0.53
N LEU A 337 -20.48 9.36 0.21
CA LEU A 337 -20.36 8.87 -1.16
C LEU A 337 -21.72 8.68 -1.84
N GLN A 338 -22.73 8.21 -1.11
CA GLN A 338 -24.09 8.11 -1.63
C GLN A 338 -24.70 9.49 -1.88
N GLU A 339 -24.44 10.47 -1.02
CA GLU A 339 -24.90 11.84 -1.22
C GLU A 339 -24.25 12.47 -2.45
N GLN A 340 -22.94 12.27 -2.65
CA GLN A 340 -22.25 12.72 -3.86
C GLN A 340 -22.84 12.10 -5.13
N GLN A 341 -23.21 10.82 -5.12
CA GLN A 341 -23.88 10.17 -6.25
C GLN A 341 -25.27 10.77 -6.50
N ARG A 342 -26.09 10.99 -5.47
CA ARG A 342 -27.40 11.64 -5.62
C ARG A 342 -27.30 13.04 -6.23
N GLN A 343 -26.31 13.83 -5.80
CA GLN A 343 -26.07 15.16 -6.36
C GLN A 343 -25.63 15.11 -7.83
N GLN A 344 -24.78 14.16 -8.20
CA GLN A 344 -24.39 13.96 -9.61
C GLN A 344 -25.55 13.50 -10.50
N GLU A 345 -26.41 12.62 -10.00
CA GLU A 345 -27.61 12.19 -10.71
C GLU A 345 -28.60 13.36 -10.93
N LEU A 346 -28.83 14.19 -9.90
CA LEU A 346 -29.66 15.39 -10.01
C LEU A 346 -29.11 16.39 -11.03
N LEU A 347 -27.79 16.59 -11.06
CA LEU A 347 -27.13 17.45 -12.05
C LEU A 347 -27.30 16.91 -13.48
N SER A 348 -27.15 15.59 -13.67
CA SER A 348 -27.33 14.95 -14.97
C SER A 348 -28.79 15.02 -15.46
N GLN A 349 -29.78 14.88 -14.56
CA GLN A 349 -31.19 14.99 -14.90
C GLN A 349 -31.57 16.43 -15.27
N ASN A 350 -31.04 17.43 -14.58
CA ASN A 350 -31.29 18.84 -14.91
C ASN A 350 -30.67 19.25 -16.24
N GLN A 351 -29.49 18.73 -16.59
CA GLN A 351 -28.88 18.94 -17.91
C GLN A 351 -29.69 18.29 -19.04
N SER A 352 -30.24 17.08 -18.81
CA SER A 352 -31.10 16.41 -19.80
C SER A 352 -32.44 17.12 -20.03
N ARG A 353 -32.98 17.83 -19.02
CA ARG A 353 -34.22 18.60 -19.13
C ARG A 353 -34.05 19.97 -19.81
N GLY A 354 -32.84 20.53 -19.79
CA GLY A 354 -32.51 21.78 -20.48
C GLY A 354 -32.48 21.66 -22.02
N PHE A 355 -32.21 20.47 -22.56
CA PHE A 355 -32.14 20.22 -24.01
C PHE A 355 -33.50 19.86 -24.66
N SER A 356 -34.56 19.67 -23.87
CA SER A 356 -35.93 19.42 -24.38
C SER A 356 -36.79 20.68 -24.50
N ARG A 357 -36.22 21.87 -24.28
CA ARG A 357 -36.85 23.18 -24.54
C ARG A 357 -35.92 24.06 -25.36
N SER A 358 -35.73 23.69 -26.62
CA SER A 358 -35.22 24.57 -27.68
C SER A 358 -35.98 24.29 -28.97
#